data_AF-A0A3L2S117-F1
#
_entry.id   AF-A0A3L2S117-F1
#
_cell.length_a   1.000
_cell.length_b   1.000
_cell.length_c   1.000
_cell.angle_alpha   90.00
_cell.angle_beta   90.00
_cell.angle_gamma   90.00
#
_symmetry.space_group_name_H-M   'P 1'
#
loop_
_entity.id
_entity.type
_entity.pdbx_description
1 polymer ?
#
loop_
_entity_poly.entity_id
_entity_poly.type
_entity_poly.pdbx_seq_one_letter_code
_entity_poly.pdbx_strand_id
1 'polypeptide(L)'
;TVKRQHRPALDLSRLPELLSRIGSYKGQPVTQLAVMLNLLVFIRSSELRYARWSEIDIDNAMWTIPAEREPLPGVKFSHRGSKMRTPHLVPLSKQAVAILTELQTWAGENGLIFTGAHDPRKPISENTVNKALRVMGYDTTQ
;
A
#
# COMPACT_ATOMS: atom_id res chain seq x y z
N THR A 1 20.64 21.05 -12.54
CA THR A 1 20.26 19.62 -12.47
C THR A 1 20.30 19.18 -11.01
N VAL A 2 19.19 18.65 -10.47
CA VAL A 2 19.17 18.16 -9.07
C VAL A 2 20.15 17.00 -8.95
N LYS A 3 21.10 17.07 -8.00
CA LYS A 3 22.10 16.02 -7.77
C LYS A 3 21.41 14.73 -7.35
N ARG A 4 21.71 13.61 -8.02
CA ARG A 4 21.14 12.30 -7.71
C ARG A 4 21.60 11.87 -6.31
N GLN A 5 20.69 11.84 -5.35
CA GLN A 5 20.91 11.28 -4.03
C GLN A 5 20.47 9.82 -4.01
N HIS A 6 21.39 8.90 -3.75
CA HIS A 6 21.07 7.49 -3.56
C HIS A 6 20.50 7.29 -2.16
N ARG A 7 19.33 6.64 -2.08
CA ARG A 7 18.73 6.24 -0.80
C ARG A 7 19.14 4.80 -0.51
N PRO A 8 19.73 4.50 0.67
CA PRO A 8 20.08 3.13 1.01
C PRO A 8 18.83 2.26 1.10
N ALA A 9 18.92 1.04 0.60
CA ALA A 9 17.91 0.01 0.84
C ALA A 9 18.15 -0.61 2.22
N LEU A 10 17.10 -1.20 2.80
CA LEU A 10 17.25 -1.99 4.02
C LEU A 10 18.09 -3.24 3.72
N ASP A 11 19.07 -3.52 4.57
CA ASP A 11 19.87 -4.75 4.50
C ASP A 11 18.95 -5.98 4.68
N LEU A 12 19.15 -7.01 3.86
CA LEU A 12 18.36 -8.25 3.91
C LEU A 12 18.44 -8.94 5.27
N SER A 13 19.58 -8.84 5.96
CA SER A 13 19.77 -9.37 7.32
C SER A 13 18.83 -8.73 8.35
N ARG A 14 18.30 -7.54 8.06
CA ARG A 14 17.36 -6.81 8.92
C ARG A 14 15.89 -7.08 8.59
N LEU A 15 15.58 -7.91 7.59
CA LEU A 15 14.20 -8.28 7.28
C LEU A 15 13.46 -8.96 8.44
N PRO A 16 14.06 -9.88 9.22
CA PRO A 16 13.39 -10.46 10.39
C PRO A 16 13.03 -9.40 11.43
N GLU A 17 13.91 -8.43 11.66
CA GLU A 17 13.66 -7.29 12.54
C GLU A 17 12.46 -6.47 12.04
N LEU A 18 12.43 -6.14 10.73
CA LEU A 18 11.35 -5.38 10.13
C LEU A 18 10.00 -6.10 10.28
N LEU A 19 9.95 -7.40 9.98
CA LEU A 19 8.73 -8.20 10.11
C LEU A 19 8.21 -8.24 11.55
N SER A 20 9.12 -8.41 12.53
CA SER A 20 8.78 -8.37 13.95
C SER A 20 8.21 -7.00 14.37
N ARG A 21 8.82 -5.91 13.90
CA ARG A 21 8.35 -4.54 14.19
C ARG A 21 7.01 -4.23 13.52
N ILE A 22 6.79 -4.70 12.28
CA ILE A 22 5.48 -4.59 11.62
C ILE A 22 4.44 -5.36 12.42
N GLY A 23 4.72 -6.60 12.83
CA GLY A 23 3.80 -7.41 13.65
C GLY A 23 3.46 -6.78 15.00
N SER A 24 4.38 -6.02 15.59
CA SER A 24 4.21 -5.35 16.87
C SER A 24 3.63 -3.92 16.77
N TYR A 25 3.35 -3.43 15.56
CA TYR A 25 2.86 -2.07 15.33
C TYR A 25 1.51 -1.83 16.03
N LYS A 26 1.44 -0.79 16.86
CA LYS A 26 0.25 -0.45 17.68
C LYS A 26 -0.66 0.62 17.07
N GLY A 27 -0.43 0.99 15.81
CA GLY A 27 -1.29 1.95 15.11
C GLY A 27 -2.52 1.29 14.47
N GLN A 28 -3.08 1.96 13.47
CA GLN A 28 -4.27 1.48 12.76
C GLN A 28 -4.02 0.14 12.06
N PRO A 29 -4.88 -0.89 12.21
CA PRO A 29 -4.71 -2.19 11.56
C PRO A 29 -4.57 -2.10 10.03
N VAL A 30 -5.38 -1.25 9.38
CA VAL A 30 -5.27 -0.97 7.94
C VAL A 30 -3.86 -0.48 7.55
N THR A 31 -3.20 0.30 8.42
CA THR A 31 -1.84 0.77 8.16
C THR A 31 -0.82 -0.36 8.27
N GLN A 32 -0.98 -1.23 9.27
CA GLN A 32 -0.12 -2.40 9.44
C GLN A 32 -0.19 -3.33 8.23
N LEU A 33 -1.41 -3.66 7.79
CA LEU A 33 -1.67 -4.50 6.62
C LEU A 33 -1.19 -3.84 5.33
N ALA A 34 -1.35 -2.52 5.18
CA ALA A 34 -0.81 -1.78 4.03
C ALA A 34 0.72 -1.87 3.93
N VAL A 35 1.43 -1.74 5.07
CA VAL A 35 2.89 -1.88 5.12
C VAL A 35 3.30 -3.30 4.76
N MET A 36 2.65 -4.30 5.34
CA MET A 36 2.94 -5.71 5.08
C MET A 36 2.65 -6.09 3.63
N LEU A 37 1.51 -5.69 3.07
CA LEU A 37 1.19 -5.97 1.67
C LEU A 37 2.20 -5.32 0.74
N ASN A 38 2.56 -4.06 0.99
CA ASN A 38 3.54 -3.36 0.15
C ASN A 38 4.92 -4.03 0.18
N LEU A 39 5.30 -4.65 1.29
CA LEU A 39 6.53 -5.46 1.39
C LEU A 39 6.46 -6.75 0.54
N LEU A 40 5.26 -7.28 0.30
CA LEU A 40 5.07 -8.48 -0.52
C LEU A 40 5.00 -8.17 -2.02
N VAL A 41 4.44 -7.02 -2.42
CA VAL A 41 4.15 -6.72 -3.84
C VAL A 41 5.00 -5.60 -4.45
N PHE A 42 5.70 -4.80 -3.63
CA PHE A 42 6.62 -3.73 -4.08
C PHE A 42 6.03 -2.71 -5.08
N ILE A 43 4.73 -2.41 -4.97
CA ILE A 43 4.06 -1.42 -5.82
C ILE A 43 4.31 0.01 -5.33
N ARG A 44 3.98 1.01 -6.15
CA ARG A 44 4.18 2.41 -5.77
C ARG A 44 3.14 2.85 -4.75
N SER A 45 3.53 3.81 -3.91
CA SER A 45 2.63 4.41 -2.92
C SER A 45 1.30 4.87 -3.52
N SER A 46 1.29 5.53 -4.68
CA SER A 46 0.04 5.94 -5.33
C SER A 46 -0.80 4.74 -5.81
N GLU A 47 -0.15 3.67 -6.29
CA GLU A 47 -0.84 2.47 -6.75
C GLU A 47 -1.51 1.74 -5.57
N LEU A 48 -0.81 1.65 -4.43
CA LEU A 48 -1.33 1.10 -3.17
C LEU A 48 -2.47 1.94 -2.60
N ARG A 49 -2.28 3.25 -2.47
CA ARG A 49 -3.23 4.14 -1.77
C ARG A 49 -4.58 4.22 -2.44
N TYR A 50 -4.61 4.18 -3.77
CA TYR A 50 -5.84 4.32 -4.55
C TYR A 50 -6.39 2.96 -5.02
N ALA A 51 -5.89 1.87 -4.45
CA ALA A 51 -6.33 0.51 -4.73
C ALA A 51 -7.84 0.33 -4.52
N ARG A 52 -8.48 -0.37 -5.45
CA ARG A 52 -9.91 -0.67 -5.42
C ARG A 52 -10.15 -2.17 -5.43
N TRP A 53 -11.23 -2.60 -4.77
CA TRP A 53 -11.63 -4.01 -4.78
C TRP A 53 -11.89 -4.55 -6.18
N SER A 54 -12.38 -3.72 -7.09
CA SER A 54 -12.58 -4.07 -8.50
C SER A 54 -11.30 -4.41 -9.27
N GLU A 55 -10.12 -4.15 -8.70
CA GLU A 55 -8.82 -4.44 -9.31
C GLU A 55 -8.24 -5.80 -8.84
N ILE A 56 -8.86 -6.41 -7.84
CA ILE A 56 -8.39 -7.63 -7.19
C ILE A 56 -9.23 -8.81 -7.67
N ASP A 57 -8.56 -9.77 -8.29
CA ASP A 57 -9.08 -11.09 -8.57
C ASP A 57 -8.47 -12.04 -7.52
N ILE A 58 -9.24 -12.31 -6.45
CA ILE A 58 -8.81 -13.17 -5.35
C ILE A 58 -8.67 -14.62 -5.82
N ASP A 59 -9.58 -15.09 -6.67
CA ASP A 59 -9.63 -16.48 -7.13
C ASP A 59 -8.40 -16.82 -7.99
N ASN A 60 -8.00 -15.90 -8.86
CA ASN A 60 -6.80 -16.05 -9.69
C ASN A 60 -5.54 -15.48 -9.04
N ALA A 61 -5.62 -15.02 -7.79
CA ALA A 61 -4.53 -14.39 -7.04
C ALA A 61 -3.80 -13.32 -7.86
N MET A 62 -4.56 -12.39 -8.45
CA MET A 62 -4.04 -11.34 -9.32
C MET A 62 -4.56 -9.97 -8.91
N TRP A 63 -3.67 -8.98 -8.87
CA TRP A 63 -4.05 -7.57 -8.80
C TRP A 63 -3.70 -6.88 -10.12
N THR A 64 -4.73 -6.44 -10.83
CA THR A 64 -4.57 -5.67 -12.08
C THR A 64 -4.69 -4.17 -11.78
N ILE A 65 -3.55 -3.49 -11.67
CA ILE A 65 -3.53 -2.04 -11.50
C ILE A 65 -3.78 -1.40 -12.88
N PRO A 66 -4.86 -0.61 -13.06
CA PRO A 66 -5.19 -0.03 -14.35
C PRO A 66 -4.19 1.07 -14.74
N ALA A 67 -4.19 1.48 -16.01
CA ALA A 67 -3.38 2.61 -16.48
C ALA A 67 -3.74 3.90 -15.73
N GLU A 68 -5.04 4.16 -15.56
CA GLU A 68 -5.62 5.29 -14.84
C GLU A 68 -6.89 4.84 -14.11
N ARG A 69 -7.40 5.68 -13.20
CA ARG A 69 -8.59 5.42 -12.39
C ARG A 69 -9.55 6.59 -12.52
N GLU A 70 -10.84 6.32 -12.30
CA GLU A 70 -11.81 7.39 -12.14
C GLU A 70 -11.44 8.28 -10.92
N PRO A 71 -11.39 9.61 -11.03
CA PRO A 71 -11.08 10.46 -9.90
C PRO A 71 -12.08 10.29 -8.75
N LEU A 72 -11.58 10.23 -7.51
CA LEU A 72 -12.42 10.31 -6.31
C LEU A 72 -12.73 11.79 -5.99
N PRO A 73 -14.00 12.13 -5.64
CA PRO A 73 -14.39 13.50 -5.32
C PRO A 73 -13.53 14.10 -4.20
N GLY A 74 -12.93 15.27 -4.46
CA GLY A 74 -12.12 15.99 -3.46
C GLY A 74 -10.77 15.34 -3.09
N VAL A 75 -10.35 14.27 -3.78
CA VAL A 75 -9.07 13.59 -3.52
C VAL A 75 -8.10 13.85 -4.67
N LYS A 76 -7.10 14.70 -4.43
CA LYS A 76 -6.06 15.01 -5.42
C LYS A 76 -5.30 13.76 -5.84
N PHE A 77 -5.02 13.65 -7.13
CA PHE A 77 -4.24 12.56 -7.75
C PHE A 77 -4.83 11.16 -7.64
N SER A 78 -6.09 11.01 -7.20
CA SER A 78 -6.78 9.72 -7.10
C SER A 78 -6.99 9.01 -8.44
N HIS A 79 -6.88 9.74 -9.55
CA HIS A 79 -6.92 9.18 -10.90
C HIS A 79 -5.68 8.36 -11.29
N ARG A 80 -4.59 8.45 -10.50
CA ARG A 80 -3.34 7.78 -10.86
C ARG A 80 -3.50 6.26 -10.80
N GLY A 81 -3.28 5.61 -11.93
CA GLY A 81 -3.09 4.17 -12.04
C GLY A 81 -1.61 3.79 -12.01
N SER A 82 -1.21 2.89 -12.89
CA SER A 82 0.17 2.46 -13.05
C SER A 82 1.07 3.60 -13.56
N LYS A 83 2.34 3.62 -13.13
CA LYS A 83 3.30 4.63 -13.61
C LYS A 83 3.49 4.61 -15.14
N MET A 84 3.40 3.43 -15.75
CA MET A 84 3.68 3.26 -17.17
C MET A 84 2.47 3.56 -18.07
N ARG A 85 1.31 3.93 -17.47
CA ARG A 85 0.05 4.16 -18.20
C ARG A 85 -0.42 2.96 -19.03
N THR A 86 -0.08 1.77 -18.56
CA THR A 86 -0.56 0.48 -19.07
C THR A 86 -1.00 -0.39 -17.91
N PRO A 87 -1.92 -1.35 -18.08
CA PRO A 87 -2.23 -2.29 -17.01
C PRO A 87 -0.97 -2.94 -16.44
N HIS A 88 -0.82 -2.95 -15.11
CA HIS A 88 0.27 -3.59 -14.40
C HIS A 88 -0.29 -4.76 -13.62
N LEU A 89 0.11 -5.98 -14.03
CA LEU A 89 -0.31 -7.23 -13.44
C LEU A 89 0.62 -7.59 -12.28
N VAL A 90 0.06 -7.75 -11.10
CA VAL A 90 0.78 -8.05 -9.87
C VAL A 90 0.26 -9.39 -9.33
N PRO A 91 1.01 -10.50 -9.54
CA PRO A 91 0.67 -11.78 -8.93
C PRO A 91 0.72 -11.69 -7.40
N LEU A 92 -0.28 -12.27 -6.75
CA LEU A 92 -0.44 -12.22 -5.30
C LEU A 92 0.05 -13.54 -4.69
N SER A 93 0.97 -13.44 -3.74
CA SER A 93 1.35 -14.60 -2.91
C SER A 93 0.20 -15.01 -1.98
N LYS A 94 0.26 -16.22 -1.43
CA LYS A 94 -0.73 -16.69 -0.43
C LYS A 94 -0.87 -15.71 0.74
N GLN A 95 0.24 -15.13 1.20
CA GLN A 95 0.27 -14.13 2.25
C GLN A 95 -0.41 -12.82 1.83
N ALA A 96 -0.21 -12.37 0.58
CA ALA A 96 -0.87 -11.19 0.05
C ALA A 96 -2.39 -11.41 -0.06
N VAL A 97 -2.82 -12.58 -0.54
CA VAL A 97 -4.24 -12.96 -0.60
C VAL A 97 -4.86 -13.00 0.80
N ALA A 98 -4.16 -13.56 1.80
CA ALA A 98 -4.64 -13.58 3.18
C ALA A 98 -4.86 -12.17 3.75
N ILE A 99 -3.90 -11.26 3.52
CA ILE A 99 -4.02 -9.85 3.93
C ILE A 99 -5.20 -9.15 3.24
N LEU A 100 -5.36 -9.37 1.93
CA LEU A 100 -6.47 -8.79 1.18
C LEU A 100 -7.81 -9.36 1.65
N THR A 101 -7.87 -10.65 1.96
CA THR A 101 -9.08 -11.29 2.50
C THR A 101 -9.43 -10.69 3.87
N GLU A 102 -8.45 -10.48 4.75
CA GLU A 102 -8.66 -9.81 6.04
C GLU A 102 -9.18 -8.36 5.84
N LEU A 103 -8.52 -7.57 4.99
CA LEU A 103 -8.97 -6.21 4.66
C LEU A 103 -10.38 -6.17 4.09
N GLN A 104 -10.78 -7.19 3.32
CA GLN A 104 -12.11 -7.28 2.73
C GLN A 104 -13.20 -7.39 3.79
N THR A 105 -12.90 -8.00 4.95
CA THR A 105 -13.84 -8.07 6.09
C THR A 105 -14.14 -6.70 6.70
N TRP A 106 -13.29 -5.69 6.45
CA TRP A 106 -13.48 -4.31 6.90
C TRP A 106 -13.90 -3.37 5.77
N ALA A 107 -14.13 -3.92 4.56
CA ALA A 107 -14.46 -3.12 3.40
C ALA A 107 -15.78 -2.37 3.59
N GLY A 108 -15.76 -1.08 3.30
CA GLY A 108 -16.96 -0.27 3.18
C GLY A 108 -17.48 -0.23 1.74
N GLU A 109 -18.58 0.49 1.55
CA GLU A 109 -19.28 0.57 0.25
C GLU A 109 -18.55 1.41 -0.82
N ASN A 110 -17.48 2.13 -0.44
CA ASN A 110 -16.78 3.04 -1.35
C ASN A 110 -15.80 2.36 -2.31
N GLY A 111 -15.64 1.04 -2.21
CA GLY A 111 -14.78 0.24 -3.08
C GLY A 111 -13.27 0.44 -2.87
N LEU A 112 -12.83 1.24 -1.89
CA LEU A 112 -11.42 1.43 -1.57
C LEU A 112 -10.91 0.30 -0.66
N ILE A 113 -9.69 -0.18 -0.92
CA ILE A 113 -9.03 -1.18 -0.07
C ILE A 113 -8.43 -0.51 1.19
N PHE A 114 -7.75 0.63 1.03
CA PHE A 114 -7.04 1.31 2.11
C PHE A 114 -7.69 2.63 2.48
N THR A 115 -8.67 2.57 3.37
CA THR A 115 -9.45 3.72 3.82
C THR A 115 -8.76 4.51 4.93
N GLY A 116 -9.01 5.82 4.97
CA GLY A 116 -8.47 6.72 5.98
C GLY A 116 -9.21 6.58 7.30
N ALA A 117 -8.46 6.58 8.41
CA ALA A 117 -9.02 6.40 9.75
C ALA A 117 -10.06 7.46 10.18
N HIS A 118 -9.98 8.68 9.62
CA HIS A 118 -10.89 9.79 9.98
C HIS A 118 -12.06 9.92 9.01
N ASP A 119 -11.86 9.51 7.75
CA ASP A 119 -12.88 9.60 6.71
C ASP A 119 -12.73 8.36 5.81
N PRO A 120 -13.61 7.35 5.98
CA PRO A 120 -13.49 6.10 5.25
C PRO A 120 -13.67 6.32 3.74
N ARG A 121 -14.33 7.42 3.30
CA ARG A 121 -14.51 7.77 1.88
C ARG A 121 -13.21 8.22 1.21
N LYS A 122 -12.17 8.51 1.99
CA LYS A 122 -10.86 8.93 1.49
C LYS A 122 -9.84 7.81 1.69
N PRO A 123 -8.84 7.70 0.81
CA PRO A 123 -7.76 6.75 1.00
C PRO A 123 -6.83 7.19 2.14
N ILE A 124 -6.01 6.27 2.63
CA ILE A 124 -4.90 6.61 3.53
C ILE A 124 -4.01 7.73 2.94
N SER A 125 -3.42 8.54 3.82
CA SER A 125 -2.56 9.66 3.41
C SER A 125 -1.28 9.17 2.70
N GLU A 126 -0.66 10.04 1.91
CA GLU A 126 0.62 9.75 1.24
C GLU A 126 1.72 9.36 2.22
N ASN A 127 1.65 9.91 3.43
CA ASN A 127 2.64 9.73 4.45
C ASN A 127 2.34 8.54 5.38
N THR A 128 1.20 7.85 5.26
CA THR A 128 0.76 6.85 6.24
C THR A 128 1.78 5.71 6.38
N VAL A 129 2.18 5.08 5.28
CA VAL A 129 3.19 3.99 5.26
C VAL A 129 4.54 4.49 5.79
N ASN A 130 5.01 5.65 5.31
CA ASN A 130 6.30 6.22 5.74
C ASN A 130 6.31 6.60 7.22
N LYS A 131 5.22 7.18 7.74
CA LYS A 131 5.08 7.50 9.17
C LYS A 131 5.07 6.24 10.01
N ALA A 132 4.40 5.18 9.57
CA ALA A 132 4.43 3.89 10.27
C ALA A 132 5.85 3.32 10.35
N LEU A 133 6.58 3.33 9.23
CA LEU A 133 7.99 2.90 9.19
C LEU A 133 8.88 3.73 10.13
N ARG A 134 8.70 5.06 10.16
CA ARG A 134 9.42 5.95 11.09
C ARG A 134 9.14 5.65 12.55
N VAL A 135 7.87 5.41 12.90
CA VAL A 135 7.49 4.98 14.27
C VAL A 135 8.13 3.63 14.62
N MET A 136 8.29 2.75 13.63
CA MET A 136 9.03 1.49 13.78
C MET A 136 10.55 1.68 13.80
N GLY A 137 11.08 2.91 13.75
CA GLY A 137 12.51 3.18 13.81
C GLY A 137 13.24 3.11 12.46
N TYR A 138 12.51 3.10 11.34
CA TYR A 138 13.08 3.20 9.99
C TYR A 138 12.89 4.63 9.46
N ASP A 139 13.91 5.46 9.59
CA ASP A 139 13.93 6.82 9.03
C ASP A 139 15.07 7.01 8.03
N THR A 140 14.89 7.97 7.13
CA THR A 140 15.84 8.32 6.06
C THR A 140 16.76 9.48 6.42
N THR A 141 16.66 10.01 7.64
CA THR A 141 17.44 11.15 8.14
C THR A 141 18.59 10.75 9.07
N GLN A 142 18.83 9.45 9.24
CA GLN A 142 20.04 8.93 9.87
C GLN A 142 21.14 8.73 8.83
#